data_AF-A0A8S2ZU41-F1
#
_entry.id   AF-A0A8S2ZU41-F1
#
_cell.length_a   1.000
_cell.length_b   1.000
_cell.length_c   1.000
_cell.angle_alpha   90.00
_cell.angle_beta   90.00
_cell.angle_gamma   90.00
#
_symmetry.space_group_name_H-M   'P 1'
#
loop_
_entity.id
_entity.type
_entity.pdbx_description
1 polymer ?
#
loop_
_entity_poly.entity_id
_entity_poly.type
_entity_poly.pdbx_seq_one_letter_code
_entity_poly.pdbx_strand_id
1 'polypeptide(L)'
;FVGLKIDKVDRSDVTPTVLPCKVVSIQSTTNGTTNGIMYKLCTTAGVISTRYSSEDLLNLIACNFSDLRLINPSNLPQLTFIQACKEYTNLGISSCNCTSTCAPKACPCKSKGVLCCTKCHSKKKCRCLNV
;
A
#
# COMPACT_ATOMS: atom_id res chain seq x y z
N PHE A 1 -5.29 -5.82 14.02
CA PHE A 1 -4.53 -5.29 12.87
C PHE A 1 -4.48 -3.79 12.99
N VAL A 2 -3.51 -3.14 12.33
CA VAL A 2 -3.38 -1.69 12.30
C VAL A 2 -3.34 -1.20 10.87
N GLY A 3 -3.60 0.08 10.65
CA GLY A 3 -3.51 0.71 9.34
C GLY A 3 -2.56 1.90 9.36
N LEU A 4 -1.83 2.10 8.26
CA LEU A 4 -1.13 3.35 7.99
C LEU A 4 -1.93 4.19 7.00
N LYS A 5 -2.08 5.48 7.28
CA LYS A 5 -2.69 6.40 6.32
C LYS A 5 -1.73 6.61 5.16
N ILE A 6 -2.21 6.38 3.93
CA ILE A 6 -1.44 6.70 2.72
C ILE A 6 -1.69 8.17 2.41
N ASP A 7 -0.68 9.02 2.21
CA ASP A 7 -0.98 10.43 1.92
C ASP A 7 -1.52 10.65 0.51
N LYS A 8 -2.31 11.71 0.32
CA LYS A 8 -2.95 12.00 -0.98
C LYS A 8 -1.92 12.17 -2.11
N VAL A 9 -0.73 12.69 -1.80
CA VAL A 9 0.37 12.83 -2.77
C VAL A 9 0.89 11.49 -3.30
N ASP A 10 0.77 10.44 -2.48
CA ASP A 10 1.16 9.07 -2.81
C ASP A 10 -0.01 8.25 -3.36
N ARG A 11 -1.21 8.83 -3.42
CA ARG A 11 -2.42 8.21 -3.96
C ARG A 11 -2.63 8.55 -5.44
N SER A 12 -3.19 7.60 -6.15
CA SER A 12 -4.03 7.81 -7.33
C SER A 12 -5.50 7.67 -6.92
N ASP A 13 -6.45 8.04 -7.78
CA ASP A 13 -7.90 7.93 -7.48
C ASP A 13 -8.38 6.50 -7.20
N VAL A 14 -7.55 5.50 -7.53
CA VAL A 14 -7.79 4.07 -7.29
C VAL A 14 -7.01 3.51 -6.10
N THR A 15 -6.15 4.31 -5.48
CA THR A 15 -5.33 3.89 -4.34
C THR A 15 -6.20 3.88 -3.09
N PRO A 16 -6.21 2.78 -2.30
CA PRO A 16 -6.84 2.78 -0.99
C PRO A 16 -6.27 3.90 -0.10
N THR A 17 -7.08 4.36 0.84
CA THR A 17 -6.69 5.45 1.75
C THR A 17 -5.85 4.97 2.93
N VAL A 18 -5.88 3.67 3.19
CA VAL A 18 -5.25 3.00 4.32
C VAL A 18 -4.51 1.77 3.81
N LEU A 19 -3.27 1.61 4.27
CA LEU A 19 -2.46 0.40 4.09
C LEU A 19 -2.65 -0.51 5.32
N PRO A 20 -3.31 -1.67 5.19
CA PRO A 20 -3.46 -2.63 6.27
C PRO A 20 -2.12 -3.30 6.62
N CYS A 21 -1.82 -3.37 7.91
CA CYS A 21 -0.58 -3.91 8.43
C CYS A 21 -0.81 -4.84 9.63
N LYS A 22 0.11 -5.78 9.81
CA LYS A 22 0.27 -6.59 11.02
C LYS A 22 1.47 -6.09 11.82
N VAL A 23 1.32 -6.04 13.15
CA VAL A 23 2.42 -5.70 14.05
C VAL A 23 3.35 -6.90 14.15
N VAL A 24 4.63 -6.68 13.86
CA VAL A 24 5.69 -7.70 13.90
C VAL A 24 6.38 -7.70 15.25
N SER A 25 6.72 -6.51 15.76
CA SER A 25 7.39 -6.37 17.05
C SER A 25 7.11 -5.00 17.65
N ILE A 26 7.20 -4.93 18.97
CA ILE A 26 7.04 -3.70 19.75
C ILE A 26 8.40 -3.43 20.42
N GLN A 27 8.91 -2.21 20.31
CA GLN A 27 10.15 -1.79 20.95
C GLN A 27 9.93 -0.52 21.76
N SER A 28 10.45 -0.50 22.98
CA SER A 28 10.50 0.69 23.81
C SER A 28 11.79 1.45 23.48
N THR A 29 11.67 2.71 23.08
CA THR A 29 12.80 3.61 22.87
C THR A 29 12.92 4.56 24.04
N THR A 30 14.09 4.59 24.67
CA THR A 30 14.49 5.55 25.71
C THR A 30 15.46 6.56 25.09
N ASN A 31 14.94 7.59 24.43
CA ASN A 31 15.78 8.68 23.93
C ASN A 31 15.72 9.85 24.93
N GLY A 32 16.58 9.79 25.96
CA GLY A 32 16.89 10.89 26.89
C GLY A 32 15.78 11.33 27.86
N THR A 33 14.60 11.67 27.34
CA THR A 33 13.48 12.27 28.10
C THR A 33 12.09 11.79 27.67
N THR A 34 11.96 11.07 26.55
CA THR A 34 10.67 10.51 26.09
C THR A 34 10.77 9.00 25.95
N ASN A 35 10.01 8.30 26.78
CA ASN A 35 9.76 6.86 26.63
C ASN A 35 8.68 6.69 25.55
N GLY A 36 9.07 6.22 24.37
CA GLY A 36 8.16 6.00 23.25
C GLY A 36 8.05 4.52 22.91
N ILE A 37 6.83 4.03 22.70
CA ILE A 37 6.59 2.70 22.13
C ILE A 37 6.59 2.83 20.61
N MET A 38 7.46 2.07 19.96
CA MET A 38 7.62 2.01 18.51
C MET A 38 7.23 0.63 17.97
N TYR A 39 6.41 0.62 16.93
CA TYR A 39 5.86 -0.57 16.30
C TYR A 39 6.56 -0.85 14.98
N LYS A 40 7.01 -2.10 14.79
CA LYS A 40 7.46 -2.62 13.50
C LYS A 40 6.29 -3.31 12.82
N LEU A 41 6.09 -3.03 11.54
CA LEU A 41 4.90 -3.45 10.80
C LEU A 41 5.28 -4.30 9.58
N CYS A 42 4.37 -5.19 9.16
CA CYS A 42 4.44 -5.86 7.86
C CYS A 42 3.12 -5.80 7.12
N THR A 43 3.21 -5.86 5.80
CA THR A 43 2.11 -6.04 4.86
C THR A 43 2.17 -7.45 4.26
N THR A 44 1.32 -7.74 3.27
CA THR A 44 1.38 -8.98 2.52
C THR A 44 2.63 -9.13 1.66
N ALA A 45 3.23 -8.02 1.25
CA ALA A 45 4.38 -7.99 0.36
C ALA A 45 5.73 -7.93 1.11
N GLY A 46 5.77 -7.39 2.33
CA GLY A 46 7.04 -7.17 3.02
C GLY A 46 6.93 -6.58 4.41
N VAL A 47 8.07 -6.51 5.09
CA VAL A 47 8.23 -5.82 6.37
C VAL A 47 8.61 -4.37 6.11
N ILE A 48 7.90 -3.43 6.71
CA ILE A 48 8.20 -2.00 6.54
C ILE A 48 9.46 -1.67 7.35
N SER A 49 10.45 -1.04 6.70
CA SER A 49 11.74 -0.71 7.32
C SER A 49 11.62 0.34 8.42
N THR A 50 10.66 1.25 8.28
CA THR A 50 10.35 2.31 9.24
C THR A 50 9.54 1.77 10.41
N ARG A 51 9.79 2.30 11.61
CA ARG A 51 8.97 2.06 12.80
C ARG A 51 8.03 3.23 13.03
N TYR A 52 6.88 2.94 13.61
CA TYR A 52 5.79 3.90 13.78
C TYR A 52 5.41 4.02 15.25
N SER A 53 4.99 5.20 15.68
CA SER A 53 4.40 5.42 17.00
C SER A 53 2.95 4.95 17.02
N SER A 54 2.29 4.94 18.19
CA SER A 54 0.85 4.63 18.25
C SER A 54 -0.02 5.66 17.54
N GLU A 55 0.42 6.91 17.47
CA GLU A 55 -0.34 8.02 16.86
C GLU A 55 -0.40 7.90 15.33
N ASP A 56 0.58 7.22 14.74
CA ASP A 56 0.62 6.92 13.31
C ASP A 56 -0.34 5.79 12.89
N LEU A 57 -0.88 5.04 13.86
CA LEU A 57 -1.62 3.82 13.62
C LEU A 57 -3.13 4.03 13.71
N LEU A 58 -3.82 3.61 12.66
CA LEU A 58 -5.27 3.45 12.68
C LEU A 58 -5.64 2.09 13.27
N ASN A 59 -6.63 2.07 14.17
CA ASN A 59 -7.14 0.82 14.73
C ASN A 59 -8.01 0.11 13.69
N LEU A 60 -7.54 -1.05 13.22
CA LEU A 60 -8.26 -1.92 12.28
C LEU A 60 -8.54 -3.30 12.90
N ILE A 61 -8.70 -3.40 14.21
CA ILE A 61 -9.00 -4.68 14.90
C ILE A 61 -10.31 -5.31 14.43
N ALA A 62 -11.33 -4.48 14.16
CA ALA A 62 -12.63 -4.97 13.68
C ALA A 62 -12.60 -5.43 12.21
N CYS A 63 -11.55 -5.09 11.46
CA CYS A 63 -11.39 -5.51 10.08
C CYS A 63 -10.78 -6.91 10.01
N ASN A 64 -11.29 -7.74 9.09
CA ASN A 64 -10.76 -9.08 8.87
C ASN A 64 -9.79 -9.09 7.69
N PHE A 65 -8.50 -9.28 7.97
CA PHE A 65 -7.45 -9.44 6.97
C PHE A 65 -6.85 -10.85 7.07
N SER A 66 -7.51 -11.82 6.46
CA SER A 66 -7.12 -13.24 6.49
C SER A 66 -5.68 -13.46 6.00
N ASP A 67 -5.31 -12.79 4.91
CA ASP A 67 -3.98 -12.91 4.31
C ASP A 67 -2.88 -12.45 5.28
N LEU A 68 -3.09 -11.30 5.94
CA LEU A 68 -2.16 -10.77 6.94
C LEU A 68 -2.00 -11.66 8.17
N ARG A 69 -3.03 -12.43 8.55
CA ARG A 69 -2.97 -13.37 9.69
C ARG A 69 -1.93 -14.47 9.43
N LEU A 70 -1.98 -15.07 8.25
CA LEU A 70 -1.21 -16.25 7.86
C LEU A 70 0.25 -15.96 7.52
N ILE A 71 0.62 -14.68 7.39
CA ILE A 71 1.97 -14.29 7.02
C ILE A 71 2.97 -14.51 8.13
N ASN A 72 4.08 -15.14 7.75
CA ASN A 72 5.31 -15.24 8.53
C ASN A 72 6.29 -14.11 8.15
N PRO A 73 6.51 -13.12 9.02
CA PRO A 73 7.34 -11.96 8.70
C PRO A 73 8.84 -12.27 8.57
N SER A 74 9.32 -13.44 9.02
CA SER A 74 10.74 -13.80 8.97
C SER A 74 11.29 -14.01 7.56
N ASN A 75 10.42 -14.34 6.60
CA ASN A 75 10.81 -14.64 5.22
C ASN A 75 10.48 -13.49 4.25
N LEU A 76 9.98 -12.38 4.78
CA LEU A 76 9.52 -11.26 3.96
C LEU A 76 10.66 -10.26 3.69
N PRO A 77 10.74 -9.69 2.47
CA PRO A 77 11.72 -8.65 2.17
C PRO A 77 11.44 -7.39 2.99
N GLN A 78 12.48 -6.58 3.20
CA GLN A 78 12.32 -5.23 3.73
C GLN A 78 11.82 -4.30 2.62
N LEU A 79 10.79 -3.51 2.92
CA LEU A 79 10.21 -2.53 2.02
C LEU A 79 10.17 -1.16 2.68
N THR A 80 10.35 -0.11 1.88
CA THR A 80 9.94 1.25 2.26
C THR A 80 8.41 1.35 2.30
N PHE A 81 7.88 2.33 3.01
CA PHE A 81 6.44 2.61 3.03
C PHE A 81 5.86 2.79 1.61
N ILE A 82 6.56 3.55 0.76
CA ILE A 82 6.14 3.80 -0.62
C ILE A 82 6.09 2.51 -1.44
N GLN A 83 7.06 1.61 -1.28
CA GLN A 83 7.04 0.31 -1.94
C GLN A 83 5.86 -0.55 -1.46
N ALA A 84 5.61 -0.59 -0.14
CA ALA A 84 4.48 -1.33 0.42
C ALA A 84 3.13 -0.81 -0.11
N CYS A 85 2.97 0.51 -0.26
CA CYS A 85 1.79 1.12 -0.87
C CYS A 85 1.64 0.72 -2.36
N LYS A 86 2.74 0.71 -3.13
CA LYS A 86 2.72 0.31 -4.54
C LYS A 86 2.29 -1.15 -4.71
N GLU A 87 2.86 -2.05 -3.94
CA GLU A 87 2.50 -3.48 -3.93
C GLU A 87 1.03 -3.68 -3.55
N TYR A 88 0.57 -3.04 -2.47
CA TYR A 88 -0.80 -3.17 -1.99
C TYR A 88 -1.84 -2.66 -3.00
N THR A 89 -1.51 -1.59 -3.72
CA THR A 89 -2.44 -0.98 -4.69
C THR A 89 -2.46 -1.70 -6.03
N ASN A 90 -1.53 -2.65 -6.24
CA ASN A 90 -1.29 -3.31 -7.51
C ASN A 90 -1.26 -2.30 -8.68
N LEU A 91 -0.68 -1.12 -8.43
CA LEU A 91 -0.57 -0.07 -9.43
C LEU A 91 0.62 -0.39 -10.33
N GLY A 92 0.33 -0.55 -11.62
CA GLY A 92 1.38 -0.69 -12.63
C GLY A 92 2.34 0.50 -12.56
N ILE A 93 3.65 0.21 -12.59
CA ILE A 93 4.72 1.21 -12.66
C ILE A 93 4.59 2.08 -13.93
N SER A 94 3.92 1.57 -14.96
CA SER A 94 3.79 2.20 -16.27
C SER A 94 2.38 2.73 -16.54
N SER A 95 2.29 3.98 -17.04
CA SER A 95 1.07 4.53 -17.63
C SER A 95 0.75 3.84 -18.96
N CYS A 96 -0.48 3.37 -19.16
CA CYS A 96 -0.85 2.69 -20.40
C CYS A 96 -1.00 3.62 -21.61
N ASN A 97 -1.30 4.91 -21.39
CA ASN A 97 -1.47 5.93 -22.43
C ASN A 97 -2.40 5.53 -23.59
N CYS A 98 -3.33 4.57 -23.37
CA CYS A 98 -4.28 4.15 -24.39
C CYS A 98 -5.05 5.36 -24.96
N THR A 99 -5.21 5.36 -26.27
CA THR A 99 -5.94 6.40 -27.02
C THR A 99 -7.44 6.11 -27.11
N SER A 100 -7.83 4.87 -26.88
CA SER A 100 -9.19 4.36 -26.85
C SER A 100 -9.49 3.69 -25.50
N THR A 101 -10.73 3.23 -25.31
CA THR A 101 -11.21 2.57 -24.08
C THR A 101 -10.28 1.46 -23.62
N CYS A 102 -9.92 1.46 -22.32
CA CYS A 102 -9.04 0.44 -21.73
C CYS A 102 -9.76 -0.93 -21.66
N ALA A 103 -9.56 -1.77 -22.68
CA ALA A 103 -10.08 -3.13 -22.74
C ALA A 103 -9.09 -4.16 -22.13
N PRO A 104 -9.57 -5.27 -21.53
CA PRO A 104 -8.74 -6.22 -20.77
C PRO A 104 -7.50 -6.76 -21.48
N LYS A 105 -7.60 -7.03 -22.80
CA LYS A 105 -6.49 -7.57 -23.60
C LYS A 105 -5.70 -6.52 -24.39
N ALA A 106 -6.22 -5.28 -24.48
CA ALA A 106 -5.61 -4.21 -25.28
C ALA A 106 -4.87 -3.18 -24.43
N CYS A 107 -5.26 -3.02 -23.16
CA CYS A 107 -4.61 -2.10 -22.23
C CYS A 107 -3.44 -2.79 -21.54
N PRO A 108 -2.21 -2.27 -21.63
CA PRO A 108 -1.05 -2.79 -20.89
C PRO A 108 -1.22 -2.89 -19.37
N CYS A 109 -2.08 -2.05 -18.78
CA CYS A 109 -2.43 -2.16 -17.37
C CYS A 109 -3.33 -3.38 -17.13
N LYS A 110 -4.45 -3.46 -17.85
CA LYS A 110 -5.38 -4.58 -17.65
C LYS A 110 -4.82 -5.94 -18.05
N SER A 111 -3.97 -6.01 -19.08
CA SER A 111 -3.32 -7.26 -19.49
C SER A 111 -2.38 -7.81 -18.41
N LYS A 112 -1.91 -6.96 -17.50
CA LYS A 112 -1.11 -7.31 -16.32
C LYS A 112 -1.96 -7.44 -15.05
N GLY A 113 -3.29 -7.36 -15.16
CA GLY A 113 -4.19 -7.38 -14.00
C GLY A 113 -4.07 -6.17 -13.09
N VAL A 114 -3.53 -5.05 -13.57
CA VAL A 114 -3.39 -3.81 -12.78
C VAL A 114 -4.42 -2.76 -13.20
N LEU A 115 -4.87 -1.96 -12.22
CA LEU A 115 -5.85 -0.90 -12.46
C LEU A 115 -5.22 0.30 -13.18
N CYS A 116 -6.01 0.97 -14.02
CA CYS A 116 -5.60 2.24 -14.61
C CYS A 116 -5.73 3.36 -13.58
N CYS A 117 -4.67 4.15 -13.41
CA CYS A 117 -4.63 5.30 -12.51
C CYS A 117 -4.69 6.64 -13.26
N THR A 118 -4.74 7.76 -12.53
CA THR A 118 -4.75 9.12 -13.11
C THR A 118 -3.53 9.42 -13.98
N LYS A 119 -2.38 8.78 -13.69
CA LYS A 119 -1.16 8.89 -14.50
C LYS A 119 -1.25 8.15 -15.85
N CYS A 120 -2.22 7.24 -16.03
CA CYS A 120 -2.37 6.49 -17.28
C CYS A 120 -2.75 7.36 -18.46
N HIS A 121 -3.50 8.44 -18.24
CA HIS A 121 -3.97 9.34 -19.30
C HIS A 121 -3.90 10.79 -18.85
N SER A 122 -2.79 11.20 -18.23
CA SER A 122 -2.59 12.56 -17.71
C SER A 122 -2.86 13.67 -18.72
N LYS A 123 -2.82 13.36 -20.02
CA LYS A 123 -3.01 14.30 -21.14
C LYS A 123 -4.27 14.03 -21.98
N LYS A 124 -5.09 13.00 -21.70
CA LYS A 124 -6.23 12.60 -22.56
C LYS A 124 -7.44 12.11 -21.75
N LYS A 125 -8.65 12.44 -22.21
CA LYS A 125 -9.90 11.89 -21.66
C LYS A 125 -10.13 10.47 -22.18
N CYS A 126 -9.39 9.49 -21.65
CA CYS A 126 -9.74 8.08 -21.84
C CYS A 126 -10.66 7.62 -20.69
N ARG A 127 -11.71 6.86 -21.00
CA ARG A 127 -12.55 6.21 -19.98
C ARG A 127 -11.87 4.92 -19.51
N CYS A 128 -11.17 5.02 -18.39
CA CYS A 128 -10.69 3.86 -17.65
C CYS A 128 -11.84 3.26 -16.85
N LEU A 129 -12.49 2.23 -17.39
CA LEU A 129 -13.36 1.38 -16.59
C LEU A 129 -12.47 0.41 -15.83
N ASN A 130 -12.17 0.73 -14.57
CA ASN A 130 -11.57 -0.21 -13.64
C ASN A 130 -12.71 -1.12 -13.17
N VAL A 131 -12.82 -2.28 -13.82
CA VAL A 131 -13.82 -3.33 -13.54
C VAL A 131 -13.08 -4.54 -13.01
#